data_AF-A0A2V2PXK2-F1
#
_entry.id   AF-A0A2V2PXK2-F1
#
_cell.length_a   1.000
_cell.length_b   1.000
_cell.length_c   1.000
_cell.angle_alpha   90.00
_cell.angle_beta   90.00
_cell.angle_gamma   90.00
#
_symmetry.space_group_name_H-M   'P 1'
#
loop_
_entity.id
_entity.type
_entity.pdbx_description
1 polymer ?
#
loop_
_entity_poly.entity_id
_entity_poly.type
_entity_poly.pdbx_seq_one_letter_code
_entity_poly.pdbx_strand_id
1 'polypeptide(L)'
;MTITGTPKSTHGLISPELRAQLITMVRQDSWPGMTDDQGERGVDQTAAFLTVAANTTERVTPSLRVDLFWHALVLHTRHYAELCEALGSGFIHHVPDRDTGHDPADGRAAMRRTAEMIRSAGFAVDPEYWPVDDAADCTQSYAGCSDSPVAK
;
A
#
# COMPACT_ATOMS: atom_id res chain seq x y z
N MET A 1 -3.52 -25.50 17.10
CA MET A 1 -2.54 -25.84 16.04
C MET A 1 -2.40 -24.62 15.16
N THR A 2 -1.31 -23.88 15.28
CA THR A 2 -1.04 -22.70 14.45
C THR A 2 -0.16 -23.18 13.30
N ILE A 3 -0.73 -23.31 12.10
CA ILE A 3 0.05 -23.58 10.90
C ILE A 3 0.63 -22.24 10.47
N THR A 4 1.88 -21.97 10.86
CA THR A 4 2.61 -20.79 10.37
C THR A 4 3.08 -21.09 8.94
N GLY A 5 2.20 -20.86 7.96
CA GLY A 5 2.59 -20.88 6.56
C GLY A 5 3.55 -19.73 6.25
N THR A 6 4.53 -19.96 5.39
CA THR A 6 5.36 -18.88 4.84
C THR A 6 4.44 -17.87 4.13
N PRO A 7 4.56 -16.56 4.42
CA PRO A 7 3.77 -15.54 3.73
C PRO A 7 3.94 -15.63 2.22
N LYS A 8 2.87 -15.34 1.47
CA LYS A 8 2.94 -15.23 0.01
C LYS A 8 3.92 -14.12 -0.36
N SER A 9 4.77 -14.41 -1.34
CA SER A 9 5.72 -13.43 -1.88
C SER A 9 5.06 -12.53 -2.93
N THR A 10 5.40 -11.26 -2.90
CA THR A 10 5.05 -10.23 -3.89
C THR A 10 6.17 -9.97 -4.90
N HIS A 11 7.30 -10.67 -4.79
CA HIS A 11 8.56 -10.38 -5.49
C HIS A 11 8.49 -10.53 -7.03
N GLY A 12 7.38 -11.02 -7.59
CA GLY A 12 7.15 -11.12 -9.03
C GLY A 12 6.15 -10.11 -9.62
N LEU A 13 5.44 -9.34 -8.78
CA LEU A 13 4.39 -8.42 -9.26
C LEU A 13 4.95 -7.11 -9.81
N ILE A 14 6.10 -6.66 -9.28
CA ILE A 14 6.78 -5.43 -9.68
C ILE A 14 8.19 -5.83 -10.09
N SER A 15 8.58 -5.54 -11.34
CA SER A 15 9.87 -5.96 -11.90
C SER A 15 11.04 -5.31 -11.15
N PRO A 16 12.22 -5.95 -11.07
CA PRO A 16 13.38 -5.39 -10.37
C PRO A 16 13.75 -3.97 -10.80
N GLU A 17 13.62 -3.66 -12.10
CA GLU A 17 13.90 -2.33 -12.64
C GLU A 17 12.90 -1.30 -12.13
N LEU A 18 11.61 -1.63 -12.12
CA LEU A 18 10.58 -0.75 -11.59
C LEU A 18 10.75 -0.59 -10.08
N ARG A 19 11.06 -1.65 -9.33
CA ARG A 19 11.36 -1.57 -7.89
C ARG A 19 12.45 -0.53 -7.61
N ALA A 20 13.58 -0.62 -8.31
CA ALA A 20 14.69 0.32 -8.15
C ALA A 20 14.28 1.78 -8.45
N GLN A 21 13.43 2.00 -9.46
CA GLN A 21 12.90 3.33 -9.77
C GLN A 21 12.01 3.88 -8.66
N LEU A 22 11.07 3.07 -8.14
CA LEU A 22 10.19 3.48 -7.05
C LEU A 22 10.99 3.83 -5.79
N ILE A 23 11.95 2.99 -5.42
CA ILE A 23 12.83 3.20 -4.26
C ILE A 23 13.62 4.51 -4.42
N THR A 24 14.17 4.76 -5.61
CA THR A 24 14.90 6.00 -5.92
C THR A 24 14.01 7.23 -5.77
N MET A 25 12.81 7.20 -6.35
CA MET A 25 11.86 8.30 -6.31
C MET A 25 11.40 8.61 -4.89
N VAL A 26 10.96 7.60 -4.13
CA VAL A 26 10.52 7.76 -2.74
C VAL A 26 11.64 8.32 -1.88
N ARG A 27 12.88 7.82 -2.05
CA ARG A 27 14.05 8.32 -1.32
C ARG A 27 14.31 9.79 -1.63
N GLN A 28 14.27 10.20 -2.89
CA GLN A 28 14.58 11.57 -3.29
C GLN A 28 13.49 12.57 -2.89
N ASP A 29 12.23 12.19 -3.03
CA ASP A 29 11.12 13.14 -2.96
C ASP A 29 10.47 13.20 -1.58
N SER A 30 10.56 12.14 -0.77
CA SER A 30 9.75 12.03 0.46
C SER A 30 10.48 11.40 1.65
N TRP A 31 11.48 10.54 1.43
CA TRP A 31 12.19 9.85 2.52
C TRP A 31 13.72 9.76 2.27
N PRO A 32 14.48 10.86 2.39
CA PRO A 32 15.92 10.91 2.10
C PRO A 32 16.81 9.94 2.90
N GLY A 33 16.36 9.53 4.08
CA GLY A 33 17.06 8.58 4.95
C GLY A 33 16.69 7.11 4.76
N MET A 34 15.85 6.78 3.77
CA MET A 34 15.37 5.41 3.55
C MET A 34 16.51 4.48 3.12
N THR A 35 16.72 3.39 3.85
CA THR A 35 17.68 2.34 3.49
C THR A 35 17.20 1.52 2.28
N ASP A 36 18.08 0.73 1.66
CA ASP A 36 17.67 -0.17 0.57
C ASP A 36 16.70 -1.26 1.07
N ASP A 37 16.90 -1.79 2.28
CA ASP A 37 15.99 -2.75 2.92
C ASP A 37 14.58 -2.18 3.11
N GLN A 38 14.49 -0.94 3.60
CA GLN A 38 13.22 -0.23 3.71
C GLN A 38 12.60 0.05 2.32
N GLY A 39 13.43 0.30 1.31
CA GLY A 39 12.98 0.39 -0.07
C GLY A 39 12.24 -0.87 -0.51
N GLU A 40 12.90 -2.02 -0.40
CA GLU A 40 12.35 -3.30 -0.86
C GLU A 40 11.10 -3.72 -0.08
N ARG A 41 11.13 -3.59 1.26
CA ARG A 41 9.97 -3.87 2.12
C ARG A 41 8.80 -2.97 1.76
N GLY A 42 9.04 -1.69 1.48
CA GLY A 42 7.99 -0.75 1.09
C GLY A 42 7.30 -1.12 -0.23
N VAL A 43 8.08 -1.56 -1.22
CA VAL A 43 7.51 -2.06 -2.48
C VAL A 43 6.69 -3.33 -2.27
N ASP A 44 7.16 -4.25 -1.42
CA ASP A 44 6.42 -5.48 -1.09
C ASP A 44 5.09 -5.19 -0.37
N GLN A 45 5.09 -4.28 0.61
CA GLN A 45 3.87 -3.88 1.30
C GLN A 45 2.87 -3.18 0.36
N THR A 46 3.36 -2.41 -0.60
CA THR A 46 2.53 -1.77 -1.65
C THR A 46 1.92 -2.80 -2.60
N ALA A 47 2.69 -3.80 -3.02
CA ALA A 47 2.17 -4.87 -3.85
C ALA A 47 1.10 -5.72 -3.13
N ALA A 48 1.29 -5.98 -1.83
CA ALA A 48 0.30 -6.67 -1.01
C ALA A 48 -0.99 -5.85 -0.86
N PHE A 49 -0.86 -4.54 -0.60
CA PHE A 49 -1.98 -3.60 -0.57
C PHE A 49 -2.79 -3.59 -1.87
N LEU A 50 -2.13 -3.44 -3.02
CA LEU A 50 -2.80 -3.43 -4.34
C LEU A 50 -3.44 -4.78 -4.67
N THR A 51 -2.83 -5.89 -4.23
CA THR A 51 -3.44 -7.21 -4.39
C THR A 51 -4.75 -7.32 -3.60
N VAL A 52 -4.81 -6.78 -2.38
CA VAL A 52 -6.06 -6.73 -1.61
C VAL A 52 -7.07 -5.82 -2.30
N ALA A 53 -6.67 -4.61 -2.69
CA ALA A 53 -7.54 -3.64 -3.38
C ALA A 53 -8.18 -4.24 -4.64
N ALA A 54 -7.42 -5.00 -5.43
CA ALA A 54 -7.91 -5.68 -6.63
C ALA A 54 -8.99 -6.75 -6.36
N ASN A 55 -9.02 -7.31 -5.15
CA ASN A 55 -9.79 -8.50 -4.80
C ASN A 55 -10.92 -8.24 -3.79
N THR A 56 -11.11 -6.99 -3.35
CA THR A 56 -12.19 -6.60 -2.44
C THR A 56 -13.16 -5.61 -3.10
N THR A 57 -14.38 -5.54 -2.58
CA THR A 57 -15.35 -4.48 -2.90
C THR A 57 -15.38 -3.39 -1.82
N GLU A 58 -14.69 -3.61 -0.69
CA GLU A 58 -14.56 -2.64 0.38
C GLU A 58 -13.44 -1.64 0.07
N ARG A 59 -13.61 -0.38 0.47
CA ARG A 59 -12.53 0.62 0.39
C ARG A 59 -11.40 0.22 1.33
N VAL A 60 -10.17 0.26 0.81
CA VAL A 60 -8.94 0.06 1.57
C VAL A 60 -8.13 1.35 1.66
N THR A 61 -7.44 1.50 2.80
CA THR A 61 -6.66 2.69 3.13
C THR A 61 -5.22 2.26 3.43
N PRO A 62 -4.23 2.71 2.66
CA PRO A 62 -2.83 2.48 2.98
C PRO A 62 -2.41 3.27 4.22
N SER A 63 -1.28 2.88 4.82
CA SER A 63 -0.56 3.77 5.74
C SER A 63 0.18 4.86 4.97
N LEU A 64 0.73 5.85 5.69
CA LEU A 64 1.60 6.88 5.10
C LEU A 64 2.74 6.28 4.27
N ARG A 65 3.50 5.33 4.83
CA ARG A 65 4.67 4.77 4.15
C ARG A 65 4.27 4.00 2.90
N VAL A 66 3.18 3.22 2.95
CA VAL A 66 2.70 2.48 1.77
C VAL A 66 2.18 3.45 0.69
N ASP A 67 1.51 4.52 1.09
CA ASP A 67 1.01 5.55 0.18
C ASP A 67 2.14 6.28 -0.57
N LEU A 68 3.31 6.48 0.05
CA LEU A 68 4.48 7.06 -0.67
C LEU A 68 4.90 6.22 -1.88
N PHE A 69 4.99 4.90 -1.71
CA PHE A 69 5.35 4.00 -2.80
C PHE A 69 4.21 3.84 -3.82
N TRP A 70 2.95 3.84 -3.37
CA TRP A 70 1.82 3.81 -4.28
C TRP A 70 1.76 5.08 -5.15
N HIS A 71 1.98 6.26 -4.56
CA HIS A 71 2.09 7.51 -5.32
C HIS A 71 3.20 7.46 -6.37
N ALA A 72 4.40 7.01 -5.99
CA ALA A 72 5.49 6.84 -6.95
C ALA A 72 5.07 5.91 -8.10
N LEU A 73 4.41 4.79 -7.79
CA LEU A 73 3.97 3.82 -8.79
C LEU A 73 2.90 4.38 -9.73
N VAL A 74 1.95 5.18 -9.24
CA VAL A 74 0.93 5.83 -10.09
C VAL A 74 1.55 6.74 -11.15
N LEU A 75 2.71 7.35 -10.88
CA LEU A 75 3.44 8.17 -11.87
C LEU A 75 4.05 7.32 -13.00
N HIS A 76 4.28 6.03 -12.79
CA HIS A 76 4.68 5.07 -13.83
C HIS A 76 3.45 4.49 -14.54
N THR A 77 2.62 5.37 -15.11
CA THR A 77 1.25 5.07 -15.59
C THR A 77 1.11 3.80 -16.43
N ARG A 78 2.05 3.52 -17.35
CA ARG A 78 2.04 2.28 -18.16
C ARG A 78 2.17 1.04 -17.29
N HIS A 79 3.19 0.99 -16.44
CA HIS A 79 3.43 -0.15 -15.56
C HIS A 79 2.31 -0.29 -14.51
N TYR A 80 1.75 0.82 -14.03
CA TYR A 80 0.65 0.79 -13.08
C TYR A 80 -0.62 0.20 -13.70
N ALA A 81 -0.95 0.57 -14.95
CA ALA A 81 -2.06 -0.01 -15.68
C ALA A 81 -1.86 -1.52 -15.92
N GLU A 82 -0.67 -1.91 -16.41
CA GLU A 82 -0.29 -3.32 -16.62
C GLU A 82 -0.40 -4.15 -15.32
N LEU A 83 0.02 -3.59 -14.18
CA LEU A 83 -0.12 -4.24 -12.88
C LEU A 83 -1.59 -4.42 -12.47
N CYS A 84 -2.44 -3.41 -12.64
CA CYS A 84 -3.87 -3.51 -12.33
C CYS A 84 -4.53 -4.64 -13.13
N GLU A 85 -4.23 -4.71 -14.43
CA GLU A 85 -4.72 -5.78 -15.30
C GLU A 85 -4.21 -7.17 -14.85
N ALA A 86 -2.92 -7.28 -14.52
CA ALA A 86 -2.31 -8.53 -14.07
C ALA A 86 -2.89 -9.03 -12.74
N LEU A 87 -3.33 -8.12 -11.87
CA LEU A 87 -4.03 -8.45 -10.62
C LEU A 87 -5.49 -8.88 -10.84
N GLY A 88 -5.98 -8.88 -12.08
CA GLY A 88 -7.35 -9.24 -12.42
C GLY A 88 -8.38 -8.18 -11.97
N SER A 89 -7.92 -6.95 -11.71
CA SER A 89 -8.80 -5.81 -11.45
C SER A 89 -8.96 -4.95 -12.69
N GLY A 90 -9.96 -4.06 -12.67
CA GLY A 90 -9.88 -2.84 -13.45
C GLY A 90 -8.77 -1.92 -12.92
N PHE A 91 -8.65 -0.73 -13.49
CA PHE A 91 -7.72 0.29 -12.99
C PHE A 91 -8.06 0.64 -11.54
N ILE A 92 -7.12 0.43 -10.62
CA ILE A 92 -7.30 0.79 -9.21
C ILE A 92 -7.08 2.31 -9.13
N HIS A 93 -8.14 3.06 -8.84
CA HIS A 93 -8.03 4.51 -8.78
C HIS A 93 -7.53 4.96 -7.40
N HIS A 94 -6.48 5.77 -7.39
CA HIS A 94 -6.06 6.52 -6.22
C HIS A 94 -7.00 7.71 -5.99
N VAL A 95 -7.57 7.80 -4.78
CA VAL A 95 -8.46 8.88 -4.36
C VAL A 95 -7.85 9.59 -3.15
N PRO A 96 -7.31 10.81 -3.35
CA PRO A 96 -6.87 11.65 -2.24
C PRO A 96 -8.07 12.12 -1.41
N ASP A 97 -7.98 11.99 -0.09
CA ASP A 97 -8.95 12.52 0.85
C ASP A 97 -8.54 13.91 1.31
N ARG A 98 -9.18 14.93 0.74
CA ARG A 98 -8.87 16.33 1.03
C ARG A 98 -9.78 16.94 2.11
N ASP A 99 -10.63 16.14 2.73
CA ASP A 99 -11.63 16.65 3.66
C ASP A 99 -11.01 16.96 5.02
N THR A 100 -11.04 18.24 5.39
CA THR A 100 -10.46 18.78 6.65
C THR A 100 -11.24 18.40 7.91
N GLY A 101 -12.18 17.45 7.81
CA GLY A 101 -13.07 17.01 8.89
C GLY A 101 -12.96 15.54 9.27
N HIS A 102 -12.01 14.79 8.71
CA HIS A 102 -11.87 13.37 9.04
C HIS A 102 -11.36 13.17 10.47
N ASP A 103 -12.06 12.32 11.23
CA ASP A 103 -11.60 11.88 12.54
C ASP A 103 -10.34 11.01 12.36
N PRO A 104 -9.19 11.38 12.96
CA PRO A 104 -8.00 10.54 13.01
C PRO A 104 -8.25 9.09 13.43
N ALA A 105 -9.25 8.85 14.29
CA ALA A 105 -9.63 7.51 14.73
C ALA A 105 -10.22 6.66 13.60
N ASP A 106 -10.98 7.26 12.69
CA ASP A 106 -11.60 6.56 11.56
C ASP A 106 -10.55 6.14 10.53
N GLY A 107 -9.58 7.02 10.24
CA GLY A 107 -8.44 6.70 9.39
C GLY A 107 -7.59 5.55 9.95
N ARG A 108 -7.35 5.56 11.27
CA ARG A 108 -6.66 4.45 11.97
C ARG A 108 -7.43 3.15 11.86
N ALA A 109 -8.74 3.18 12.10
CA ALA A 109 -9.58 2.00 12.00
C ALA A 109 -9.60 1.44 10.56
N ALA A 110 -9.65 2.31 9.55
CA ALA A 110 -9.57 1.91 8.14
C ALA A 110 -8.23 1.25 7.80
N MET A 111 -7.11 1.87 8.16
CA MET A 111 -5.77 1.30 7.96
C MET A 111 -5.63 -0.06 8.66
N ARG A 112 -6.14 -0.20 9.90
CA ARG A 112 -6.11 -1.47 10.63
C ARG A 112 -6.91 -2.56 9.90
N ARG A 113 -8.11 -2.25 9.41
CA ARG A 113 -8.90 -3.19 8.60
C ARG A 113 -8.14 -3.61 7.34
N THR A 114 -7.49 -2.68 6.65
CA THR A 114 -6.65 -3.00 5.49
C THR A 114 -5.49 -3.94 5.84
N ALA A 115 -4.79 -3.68 6.94
CA ALA A 115 -3.72 -4.58 7.41
C ALA A 115 -4.26 -5.99 7.76
N GLU A 116 -5.45 -6.08 8.36
CA GLU A 116 -6.11 -7.37 8.63
C GLU A 116 -6.50 -8.10 7.35
N MET A 117 -6.97 -7.40 6.32
CA MET A 117 -7.24 -7.97 4.99
C MET A 117 -5.95 -8.50 4.33
N ILE A 118 -4.85 -7.74 4.39
CA ILE A 118 -3.53 -8.17 3.87
C ILE A 118 -3.08 -9.46 4.55
N ARG A 119 -3.18 -9.51 5.89
CA ARG A 119 -2.86 -10.72 6.67
C ARG A 119 -3.74 -11.89 6.27
N SER A 120 -5.05 -11.67 6.11
CA SER A 120 -6.03 -12.70 5.75
C SER A 120 -5.81 -13.22 4.33
N ALA A 121 -5.31 -12.39 3.42
CA ALA A 121 -4.90 -12.80 2.07
C ALA A 121 -3.61 -13.65 2.04
N GLY A 122 -2.92 -13.76 3.19
CA GLY A 122 -1.70 -14.55 3.38
C GLY A 122 -0.40 -13.78 3.14
N PHE A 123 -0.44 -12.44 3.10
CA PHE A 123 0.74 -11.60 2.97
C PHE A 123 1.27 -11.18 4.35
N ALA A 124 2.57 -10.84 4.39
CA ALA A 124 3.18 -10.30 5.58
C ALA A 124 2.71 -8.86 5.81
N VAL A 125 2.33 -8.56 7.06
CA VAL A 125 2.04 -7.20 7.53
C VAL A 125 3.25 -6.74 8.33
N ASP A 126 4.01 -5.83 7.73
CA ASP A 126 5.19 -5.27 8.35
C ASP A 126 4.81 -4.16 9.35
N PRO A 127 5.12 -4.28 10.66
CA PRO A 127 4.75 -3.27 11.67
C PRO A 127 5.33 -1.89 11.38
N GLU A 128 6.47 -1.81 10.68
CA GLU A 128 7.08 -0.53 10.30
C GLU A 128 6.26 0.20 9.22
N TYR A 129 5.50 -0.54 8.42
CA TYR A 129 4.64 0.00 7.36
C TYR A 129 3.18 0.01 7.77
N TRP A 130 2.77 -0.76 8.79
CA TRP A 130 1.42 -0.81 9.30
C TRP A 130 1.44 -0.64 10.82
N PRO A 131 1.58 0.60 11.32
CA PRO A 131 1.64 0.90 12.76
C PRO A 131 0.25 0.78 13.40
N VAL A 132 -0.31 -0.44 13.38
CA VAL A 132 -1.69 -0.71 13.81
C VAL A 132 -1.93 -0.40 15.29
N ASP A 133 -0.88 -0.42 16.10
CA ASP A 133 -0.90 -0.19 17.55
C ASP A 133 -0.37 1.20 17.96
N ASP A 134 0.31 1.93 17.06
CA ASP A 134 0.91 3.23 17.33
C ASP A 134 0.11 4.37 16.69
N ALA A 135 -0.60 5.12 17.54
CA ALA A 135 -1.60 6.10 17.11
C ALA A 135 -1.05 7.41 16.51
N ALA A 136 0.27 7.65 16.58
CA ALA A 136 0.88 8.94 16.26
C ALA A 136 1.14 9.15 14.75
N ASP A 137 1.31 8.07 13.97
CA ASP A 137 1.81 8.15 12.59
C ASP A 137 0.74 7.91 11.51
N CYS A 138 -0.51 7.67 11.91
CA CYS A 138 -1.56 7.29 10.95
C CYS A 138 -2.20 8.45 10.18
N THR A 139 -1.89 9.71 10.47
CA THR A 139 -2.70 10.84 9.97
C THR A 139 -1.92 11.99 9.38
N GLN A 140 -0.71 11.75 8.90
CA GLN A 140 0.06 12.77 8.17
C GLN A 140 0.53 12.26 6.81
N SER A 141 -0.28 11.40 6.16
CA SER A 141 -0.48 11.57 4.72
C SER A 141 -1.29 12.85 4.63
N TYR A 142 -0.77 13.85 3.96
CA TYR A 142 -1.33 15.20 3.83
C TYR A 142 -2.76 15.23 3.25
N ALA A 143 -3.37 14.07 2.96
CA ALA A 143 -4.74 13.92 2.48
C ALA A 143 -5.25 12.45 2.51
N GLY A 144 -5.14 11.69 3.62
CA GLY A 144 -5.91 10.45 3.88
C GLY A 144 -6.24 9.54 2.68
N CYS A 145 -5.27 9.16 1.86
CA CYS A 145 -5.56 8.52 0.57
C CYS A 145 -6.28 7.17 0.72
N SER A 146 -7.12 6.82 -0.25
CA SER A 146 -7.77 5.51 -0.32
C SER A 146 -7.96 5.08 -1.77
N ASP A 147 -8.26 3.80 -2.00
CA ASP A 147 -8.66 3.34 -3.33
C ASP A 147 -10.14 3.66 -3.62
N SER A 148 -10.52 3.61 -4.90
CA SER A 148 -11.93 3.55 -5.31
C SER A 148 -12.23 2.15 -5.83
N PRO A 149 -12.88 1.28 -5.05
CA PRO A 149 -13.23 -0.06 -5.47
C PRO A 149 -14.07 -0.05 -6.75
N VAL A 150 -13.73 -0.94 -7.69
CA VAL A 150 -14.57 -1.19 -8.87
C VAL A 150 -15.73 -2.08 -8.45
N ALA A 151 -16.97 -1.65 -8.72
CA ALA A 151 -18.13 -2.52 -8.62
C ALA A 151 -17.97 -3.66 -9.65
N LYS A 152 -17.81 -4.89 -9.18
CA LYS A 152 -17.80 -6.09 -10.03
C LYS A 152 -19.23 -6.55 -10.32
#